data_AF-A0A961PH07-F1
#
_entry.id   AF-A0A961PH07-F1
#
_cell.length_a   1.000
_cell.length_b   1.000
_cell.length_c   1.000
_cell.angle_alpha   90.00
_cell.angle_beta   90.00
_cell.angle_gamma   90.00
#
_symmetry.space_group_name_H-M   'P 1'
#
loop_
_entity.id
_entity.type
_entity.pdbx_description
1 polymer ?
#
loop_
_entity_poly.entity_id
_entity_poly.type
_entity_poly.pdbx_seq_one_letter_code
_entity_poly.pdbx_strand_id
1 'polypeptide(L)'
;MANMAWNSSMNTAEVIRMLTDKDEDGEYVIPHIIYADAYSSETVAYADLILPDTTYLERHDCISLLDRPICEAEAAADAIRWPVVEPDRNVRNFQTVLIQIANLMKLPGFVDDDGNPKWDSYGDYIQNHERRPGVGPLAGWRGKDGDKHGRGEANPNQLQKYIENGGFWVGHIPEEAQFYKPWNKAYQDWAVEIGIYDAPQFYAFNLYVEPLRKLQLAAEGHGDQQPPEHLRERVIRTMDPLPIWYEPFEDSNVDIEEFNVHALTQRPMHMYHSWGTQNAWLRQITGKNAMYLPTAIWEKHGFEEGDYARITSAHGSIVVPVAHHPALNPHTIWTWNAIGKRKGAWALDEGAPEATEGFLLNHLIHELQPPKGDGRRWTNSDPVTGQAAWFDLRVKVEKAVPKPGESLPAFPPIKSPVGKGPKKVARKI
;
A
#
# COMPACT_ATOMS: atom_id res chain seq x y z
N MET A 1 0.10 8.12 1.84
CA MET A 1 -0.99 8.13 2.83
C MET A 1 -1.29 6.69 3.21
N ALA A 2 -1.24 6.35 4.50
CA ALA A 2 -1.55 5.01 5.00
C ALA A 2 -2.70 5.13 5.99
N ASN A 3 -3.88 4.67 5.60
CA ASN A 3 -5.08 4.77 6.43
C ASN A 3 -5.18 3.53 7.35
N MET A 4 -4.28 3.48 8.34
CA MET A 4 -4.09 2.33 9.21
C MET A 4 -5.28 2.06 10.12
N ALA A 5 -6.03 3.10 10.50
CA ALA A 5 -7.26 2.96 11.27
C ALA A 5 -8.41 2.30 10.49
N TRP A 6 -8.22 1.97 9.20
CA TRP A 6 -9.26 1.42 8.33
C TRP A 6 -8.70 0.47 7.25
N ASN A 7 -8.55 0.93 6.01
CA ASN A 7 -8.30 0.07 4.84
C ASN A 7 -6.85 -0.43 4.67
N SER A 8 -5.89 0.09 5.44
CA SER A 8 -4.46 -0.24 5.26
C SER A 8 -3.91 -1.24 6.30
N SER A 9 -4.77 -1.79 7.15
CA SER A 9 -4.40 -2.73 8.21
C SER A 9 -5.15 -4.06 8.09
N MET A 10 -4.50 -5.13 8.54
CA MET A 10 -5.21 -6.32 9.01
C MET A 10 -5.83 -6.01 10.37
N ASN A 11 -6.96 -6.62 10.69
CA ASN A 11 -7.66 -6.44 11.96
C ASN A 11 -7.90 -4.96 12.33
N THR A 12 -8.67 -4.29 11.47
CA THR A 12 -8.99 -2.86 11.61
C THR A 12 -9.53 -2.48 13.00
N ALA A 13 -10.33 -3.34 13.63
CA ALA A 13 -10.92 -3.06 14.94
C ALA A 13 -9.85 -2.98 16.04
N GLU A 14 -8.89 -3.91 16.01
CA GLU A 14 -7.79 -3.95 16.97
C GLU A 14 -6.81 -2.80 16.75
N VAL A 15 -6.52 -2.44 15.50
CA VAL A 15 -5.69 -1.26 15.22
C VAL A 15 -6.34 0.01 15.76
N ILE A 16 -7.66 0.18 15.60
CA ILE A 16 -8.39 1.29 16.22
C ILE A 16 -8.23 1.26 17.75
N ARG A 17 -8.35 0.08 18.38
CA ARG A 17 -8.16 -0.06 19.83
C ARG A 17 -6.76 0.42 20.24
N MET A 18 -5.71 -0.07 19.56
CA MET A 18 -4.31 0.30 19.81
C MET A 18 -4.06 1.80 19.65
N LEU A 19 -4.64 2.44 18.63
CA LEU A 19 -4.54 3.89 18.42
C LEU A 19 -5.19 4.73 19.54
N THR A 20 -6.05 4.10 20.36
CA THR A 20 -6.74 4.76 21.48
C THR A 20 -6.38 4.15 22.83
N ASP A 21 -5.40 3.25 22.87
CA ASP A 21 -5.08 2.48 24.07
C ASP A 21 -4.46 3.38 25.13
N LYS A 22 -4.82 3.13 26.39
CA LYS A 22 -4.37 3.92 27.54
C LYS A 22 -3.73 3.01 28.58
N ASP A 23 -2.69 3.52 29.23
CA ASP A 23 -2.04 2.83 30.34
C ASP A 23 -2.83 2.94 31.66
N GLU A 24 -2.27 2.38 32.74
CA GLU A 24 -2.89 2.38 34.07
C GLU A 24 -3.05 3.80 34.66
N ASP A 25 -2.25 4.76 34.19
CA ASP A 25 -2.31 6.17 34.60
C ASP A 25 -3.34 6.98 33.77
N GLY A 26 -3.91 6.36 32.72
CA GLY A 26 -4.92 6.95 31.86
C GLY A 26 -4.35 7.75 30.68
N GLU A 27 -3.03 7.71 30.48
CA GLU A 27 -2.33 8.35 29.37
C GLU A 27 -2.33 7.43 28.14
N TYR A 28 -2.28 8.01 26.94
CA TYR A 28 -2.24 7.21 25.72
C TYR A 28 -0.91 6.46 25.59
N VAL A 29 -0.98 5.17 25.27
CA VAL A 29 0.20 4.31 25.06
C VAL A 29 1.04 4.80 23.88
N ILE A 30 0.39 5.31 22.84
CA ILE A 30 1.03 6.07 21.77
C ILE A 30 0.83 7.55 22.09
N PRO A 31 1.85 8.28 22.56
CA PRO A 31 1.63 9.62 23.10
C PRO A 31 1.18 10.65 22.06
N HIS A 32 1.72 10.54 20.84
CA HIS A 32 1.45 11.49 19.76
C HIS A 32 1.35 10.80 18.40
N ILE A 33 0.30 11.12 17.66
CA ILE A 33 0.10 10.71 16.27
C ILE A 33 0.10 11.96 15.39
N ILE A 34 1.13 12.08 14.56
CA ILE A 34 1.23 13.12 13.52
C ILE A 34 0.92 12.47 12.18
N TYR A 35 -0.06 13.01 11.46
CA TYR A 35 -0.55 12.40 10.23
C TYR A 35 -0.65 13.41 9.09
N ALA A 36 -0.28 12.98 7.89
CA ALA A 36 -0.41 13.77 6.66
C ALA A 36 -1.41 13.10 5.73
N ASP A 37 -2.44 13.84 5.35
CA ASP A 37 -3.48 13.38 4.43
C ASP A 37 -4.03 14.56 3.63
N ALA A 38 -4.40 14.30 2.38
CA ALA A 38 -5.10 15.27 1.54
C ALA A 38 -6.62 15.27 1.80
N TYR A 39 -7.12 14.25 2.51
CA TYR A 39 -8.53 14.03 2.77
C TYR A 39 -8.78 13.73 4.25
N SER A 40 -10.01 13.97 4.70
CA SER A 40 -10.45 13.59 6.05
C SER A 40 -10.74 12.08 6.15
N SER A 41 -9.71 11.25 5.98
CA SER A 41 -9.79 9.78 6.10
C SER A 41 -10.03 9.34 7.55
N GLU A 42 -10.30 8.04 7.77
CA GLU A 42 -10.55 7.50 9.11
C GLU A 42 -9.40 7.76 10.10
N THR A 43 -8.15 7.66 9.64
CA THR A 43 -6.95 7.87 10.49
C THR A 43 -6.85 9.32 11.00
N VAL A 44 -7.43 10.30 10.30
CA VAL A 44 -7.41 11.71 10.70
C VAL A 44 -8.06 11.93 12.07
N ALA A 45 -9.09 11.17 12.42
CA ALA A 45 -9.76 11.31 13.71
C ALA A 45 -8.92 10.81 14.91
N TYR A 46 -7.80 10.14 14.65
CA TYR A 46 -6.89 9.60 15.65
C TYR A 46 -5.57 10.38 15.74
N ALA A 47 -5.41 11.44 14.96
CA ALA A 47 -4.19 12.24 14.94
C ALA A 47 -4.30 13.44 15.88
N ASP A 48 -3.23 13.74 16.60
CA ASP A 48 -3.07 14.96 17.42
C ASP A 48 -2.72 16.16 16.55
N LEU A 49 -1.91 15.93 15.52
CA LEU A 49 -1.52 16.94 14.55
C LEU A 49 -1.70 16.41 13.13
N ILE A 50 -2.42 17.20 12.33
CA ILE A 50 -2.64 16.91 10.91
C ILE A 50 -1.82 17.90 10.09
N LEU A 51 -1.10 17.38 9.09
CA LEU A 51 -0.42 18.15 8.06
C LEU A 51 -1.24 18.03 6.76
N PRO A 52 -2.09 19.03 6.42
CA PRO A 52 -2.96 18.95 5.26
C PRO A 52 -2.14 18.95 3.96
N ASP A 53 -2.17 17.83 3.25
CA ASP A 53 -1.45 17.65 1.98
C ASP A 53 -2.26 18.18 0.79
N THR A 54 -1.53 18.50 -0.26
CA THR A 54 -2.04 18.83 -1.60
C THR A 54 -2.41 17.58 -2.40
N THR A 55 -3.31 17.74 -3.36
CA THR A 55 -3.57 16.73 -4.39
C THR A 55 -2.45 16.69 -5.43
N TYR A 56 -2.48 15.67 -6.31
CA TYR A 56 -1.49 15.52 -7.37
C TYR A 56 -1.51 16.63 -8.44
N LEU A 57 -2.56 17.47 -8.48
CA LEU A 57 -2.71 18.60 -9.40
C LEU A 57 -2.09 19.90 -8.88
N GLU A 58 -1.72 19.92 -7.61
CA GLU A 58 -1.40 21.14 -6.85
C GLU A 58 0.08 21.16 -6.40
N ARG A 59 0.91 20.23 -6.90
CA ARG A 59 2.26 20.02 -6.36
C ARG A 59 3.30 19.57 -7.38
N HIS A 60 4.55 19.87 -7.05
CA HIS A 60 5.70 19.19 -7.63
C HIS A 60 5.83 17.79 -7.06
N ASP A 61 6.01 16.79 -7.92
CA ASP A 61 6.25 15.40 -7.56
C ASP A 61 7.08 14.74 -8.66
N CYS A 62 7.70 13.59 -8.41
CA CYS A 62 8.34 12.81 -9.48
C CYS A 62 8.01 11.33 -9.37
N ILE A 63 7.87 10.69 -10.53
CA ILE A 63 7.70 9.26 -10.70
C ILE A 63 9.06 8.73 -11.18
N SER A 64 9.97 8.57 -10.21
CA SER A 64 11.41 8.39 -10.43
C SER A 64 11.79 6.96 -10.80
N LEU A 65 12.87 6.81 -11.58
CA LEU A 65 13.57 5.53 -11.77
C LEU A 65 14.11 4.92 -10.46
N LEU A 66 14.29 5.74 -9.42
CA LEU A 66 14.80 5.30 -8.11
C LEU A 66 13.72 4.71 -7.18
N ASP A 67 12.43 4.82 -7.55
CA ASP A 67 11.31 4.31 -6.75
C ASP A 67 10.39 3.41 -7.59
N ARG A 68 9.56 4.03 -8.46
CA ARG A 68 8.54 3.32 -9.25
C ARG A 68 8.45 3.92 -10.65
N PRO A 69 9.24 3.44 -11.61
CA PRO A 69 9.25 4.03 -12.93
C PRO A 69 8.00 3.70 -13.75
N ILE A 70 7.71 4.53 -14.76
CA ILE A 70 6.60 4.35 -15.71
C ILE A 70 7.04 3.62 -17.00
N CYS A 71 8.04 2.75 -16.87
CA CYS A 71 8.71 2.11 -18.00
C CYS A 71 7.80 1.17 -18.80
N GLU A 72 8.18 1.00 -20.06
CA GLU A 72 7.74 -0.09 -20.93
C GLU A 72 8.80 -1.20 -20.98
N ALA A 73 8.47 -2.33 -21.61
CA ALA A 73 9.41 -3.43 -21.77
C ALA A 73 10.68 -3.02 -22.54
N GLU A 74 10.65 -1.96 -23.34
CA GLU A 74 11.73 -1.53 -24.24
C GLU A 74 12.31 -0.15 -23.89
N ALA A 75 11.97 0.43 -22.74
CA ALA A 75 12.46 1.76 -22.38
C ALA A 75 12.57 1.99 -20.87
N ALA A 76 13.47 2.90 -20.48
CA ALA A 76 13.46 3.54 -19.17
C ALA A 76 12.65 4.84 -19.26
N ALA A 77 11.76 5.09 -18.30
CA ALA A 77 10.96 6.30 -18.28
C ALA A 77 10.65 6.77 -16.86
N ASP A 78 10.71 8.07 -16.68
CA ASP A 78 10.27 8.77 -15.48
C ASP A 78 9.44 10.00 -15.86
N ALA A 79 8.76 10.56 -14.86
CA ALA A 79 7.87 11.69 -15.08
C ALA A 79 7.85 12.63 -13.89
N ILE A 80 7.35 13.83 -14.13
CA ILE A 80 7.04 14.79 -13.09
C ILE A 80 5.53 14.95 -12.96
N ARG A 81 5.13 15.41 -11.78
CA ARG A 81 3.90 16.20 -11.62
C ARG A 81 4.34 17.61 -11.31
N TRP A 82 3.62 18.59 -11.85
CA TRP A 82 3.79 19.99 -11.50
C TRP A 82 2.42 20.60 -11.24
N PRO A 83 2.36 21.70 -10.47
CA PRO A 83 1.10 22.36 -10.18
C PRO A 83 0.44 22.85 -11.48
N VAL A 84 -0.81 22.46 -11.69
CA VAL A 84 -1.69 22.95 -12.76
C VAL A 84 -2.91 23.69 -12.22
N VAL A 85 -3.11 23.64 -10.90
CA VAL A 85 -4.12 24.39 -10.16
C VAL A 85 -3.49 24.93 -8.88
N GLU A 86 -3.76 26.20 -8.57
CA GLU A 86 -3.38 26.80 -7.30
C GLU A 86 -4.36 26.39 -6.19
N PRO A 87 -3.88 25.91 -5.03
CA PRO A 87 -4.76 25.65 -3.90
C PRO A 87 -5.49 26.91 -3.42
N ASP A 88 -6.79 26.79 -3.21
CA ASP A 88 -7.64 27.81 -2.56
C ASP A 88 -7.81 27.55 -1.05
N ARG A 89 -6.92 26.73 -0.48
CA ARG A 89 -6.95 26.19 0.89
C ARG A 89 -5.57 26.33 1.54
N ASN A 90 -5.52 26.32 2.88
CA ASN A 90 -4.25 26.30 3.62
C ASN A 90 -3.66 24.88 3.67
N VAL A 91 -3.16 24.42 2.52
CA VAL A 91 -2.53 23.10 2.32
C VAL A 91 -1.11 23.27 1.80
N ARG A 92 -0.24 22.29 2.04
CA ARG A 92 1.13 22.29 1.51
C ARG A 92 1.53 20.89 1.06
N ASN A 93 2.31 20.82 -0.01
CA ASN A 93 2.92 19.57 -0.47
C ASN A 93 3.69 18.90 0.67
N PHE A 94 3.29 17.70 1.06
CA PHE A 94 3.87 16.98 2.19
C PHE A 94 5.39 16.78 2.04
N GLN A 95 5.89 16.47 0.85
CA GLN A 95 7.34 16.34 0.62
C GLN A 95 8.10 17.66 0.88
N THR A 96 7.52 18.81 0.51
CA THR A 96 8.07 20.13 0.85
C THR A 96 8.04 20.36 2.36
N VAL A 97 6.97 19.96 3.04
CA VAL A 97 6.88 20.07 4.50
C VAL A 97 7.98 19.24 5.19
N LEU A 98 8.25 18.02 4.71
CA LEU A 98 9.33 17.19 5.25
C LEU A 98 10.70 17.85 5.07
N ILE A 99 10.98 18.44 3.90
CA ILE A 99 12.21 19.20 3.65
C ILE A 99 12.34 20.37 4.65
N GLN A 100 11.27 21.15 4.82
CA GLN A 100 11.29 22.31 5.71
C GLN A 100 11.46 21.91 7.18
N ILE A 101 10.86 20.79 7.61
CA ILE A 101 11.09 20.24 8.95
C ILE A 101 12.56 19.79 9.09
N ALA A 102 13.12 19.12 8.10
CA ALA A 102 14.53 18.71 8.11
C ALA A 102 15.47 19.93 8.20
N ASN A 103 15.17 21.01 7.49
CA ASN A 103 15.91 22.28 7.57
C ASN A 103 15.82 22.89 8.98
N LEU A 104 14.61 22.95 9.57
CA LEU A 104 14.40 23.47 10.93
C LEU A 104 15.17 22.65 11.97
N MET A 105 15.25 21.34 11.78
CA MET A 105 16.00 20.42 12.65
C MET A 105 17.50 20.36 12.33
N LYS A 106 17.96 21.06 11.28
CA LYS A 106 19.34 21.03 10.78
C LYS A 106 19.85 19.61 10.52
N LEU A 107 19.01 18.77 9.90
CA LEU A 107 19.38 17.38 9.64
C LEU A 107 20.54 17.29 8.64
N PRO A 108 21.50 16.34 8.83
CA PRO A 108 22.58 16.12 7.88
C PRO A 108 22.07 15.91 6.45
N GLY A 109 22.68 16.61 5.49
CA GLY A 109 22.30 16.54 4.07
C GLY A 109 21.20 17.52 3.63
N PHE A 110 20.49 18.17 4.57
CA PHE A 110 19.47 19.19 4.29
C PHE A 110 19.94 20.61 4.56
N VAL A 111 21.05 20.77 5.27
CA VAL A 111 21.74 22.06 5.47
C VAL A 111 23.18 22.02 4.96
N ASP A 112 23.73 23.19 4.64
CA ASP A 112 25.15 23.39 4.35
C ASP A 112 25.99 23.49 5.64
N ASP A 113 27.30 23.73 5.47
CA ASP A 113 28.25 23.81 6.59
C ASP A 113 27.99 25.03 7.49
N ASP A 114 27.34 26.07 6.96
CA ASP A 114 26.91 27.27 7.68
C ASP A 114 25.52 27.07 8.35
N GLY A 115 24.87 25.94 8.09
CA GLY A 115 23.55 25.59 8.62
C GLY A 115 22.38 26.21 7.84
N ASN A 116 22.61 26.75 6.65
CA ASN A 116 21.54 27.25 5.78
C ASN A 116 20.84 26.07 5.07
N PRO A 117 19.53 26.19 4.78
CA PRO A 117 18.82 25.22 3.96
C PRO A 117 19.53 24.97 2.63
N LYS A 118 19.75 23.70 2.30
CA LYS A 118 20.17 23.32 0.96
C LYS A 118 19.00 23.41 0.00
N TRP A 119 17.85 22.85 0.40
CA TRP A 119 16.65 22.77 -0.44
C TRP A 119 15.47 23.46 0.24
N ASP A 120 14.72 24.27 -0.51
CA ASP A 120 13.58 25.03 0.01
C ASP A 120 12.24 24.33 -0.19
N SER A 121 12.16 23.48 -1.22
CA SER A 121 10.94 22.79 -1.64
C SER A 121 11.24 21.45 -2.29
N TYR A 122 10.20 20.62 -2.48
CA TYR A 122 10.38 19.36 -3.19
C TYR A 122 10.70 19.54 -4.68
N GLY A 123 10.21 20.61 -5.33
CA GLY A 123 10.60 20.92 -6.72
C GLY A 123 12.09 21.23 -6.82
N ASP A 124 12.61 22.03 -5.89
CA ASP A 124 14.03 22.34 -5.76
C ASP A 124 14.86 21.07 -5.48
N TYR A 125 14.40 20.24 -4.54
CA TYR A 125 15.02 18.94 -4.26
C TYR A 125 15.08 18.02 -5.49
N ILE A 126 13.98 17.86 -6.23
CA ILE A 126 13.92 17.01 -7.43
C ILE A 126 14.96 17.45 -8.46
N GLN A 127 15.10 18.76 -8.65
CA GLN A 127 15.98 19.34 -9.65
C GLN A 127 17.46 19.24 -9.26
N ASN A 128 17.78 19.51 -7.99
CA ASN A 128 19.16 19.75 -7.57
C ASN A 128 19.79 18.58 -6.78
N HIS A 129 19.00 17.71 -6.16
CA HIS A 129 19.54 16.62 -5.38
C HIS A 129 20.22 15.56 -6.26
N GLU A 130 21.37 15.07 -5.81
CA GLU A 130 22.03 13.89 -6.35
C GLU A 130 22.07 12.80 -5.28
N ARG A 131 21.44 11.65 -5.56
CA ARG A 131 21.49 10.47 -4.68
C ARG A 131 22.90 9.89 -4.62
N ARG A 132 23.63 10.03 -5.72
CA ARG A 132 25.04 9.69 -5.95
C ARG A 132 25.55 10.59 -7.09
N PRO A 133 26.87 10.76 -7.26
CA PRO A 133 27.42 11.68 -8.27
C PRO A 133 26.78 11.49 -9.65
N GLY A 134 26.15 12.54 -10.16
CA GLY A 134 25.51 12.55 -11.47
C GLY A 134 24.16 11.84 -11.56
N VAL A 135 23.59 11.28 -10.50
CA VAL A 135 22.27 10.61 -10.54
C VAL A 135 21.33 11.26 -9.53
N GLY A 136 20.31 11.92 -10.05
CA GLY A 136 19.25 12.57 -9.27
C GLY A 136 17.92 11.82 -9.33
N PRO A 137 16.85 12.42 -8.78
CA PRO A 137 15.49 11.86 -8.84
C PRO A 137 14.92 11.71 -10.26
N LEU A 138 15.39 12.51 -11.22
CA LEU A 138 14.96 12.46 -12.63
C LEU A 138 16.15 12.18 -13.54
N ALA A 139 15.96 11.38 -14.58
CA ALA A 139 16.98 10.94 -15.54
C ALA A 139 17.05 11.81 -16.81
N GLY A 140 15.95 12.43 -17.24
CA GLY A 140 15.88 13.24 -18.45
C GLY A 140 16.60 14.58 -18.31
N TRP A 141 17.31 15.03 -19.37
CA TRP A 141 17.98 16.33 -19.46
C TRP A 141 18.87 16.66 -18.26
N ARG A 142 19.75 15.73 -17.89
CA ARG A 142 20.85 15.94 -16.94
C ARG A 142 21.99 16.73 -17.59
N GLY A 143 22.98 17.11 -16.77
CA GLY A 143 24.08 17.98 -17.18
C GLY A 143 23.67 19.45 -17.11
N LYS A 144 24.63 20.35 -16.87
CA LYS A 144 24.35 21.79 -16.69
C LYS A 144 23.60 22.42 -17.88
N ASP A 145 23.84 21.89 -19.08
CA ASP A 145 23.23 22.34 -20.33
C ASP A 145 21.98 21.51 -20.72
N GLY A 146 21.66 20.46 -19.97
CA GLY A 146 20.52 19.58 -20.22
C GLY A 146 20.68 18.63 -21.41
N ASP A 147 21.91 18.32 -21.80
CA ASP A 147 22.29 17.51 -22.96
C ASP A 147 22.56 16.03 -22.65
N LYS A 148 22.49 15.64 -21.37
CA LYS A 148 22.72 14.26 -20.90
C LYS A 148 21.43 13.61 -20.44
N HIS A 149 21.45 12.28 -20.35
CA HIS A 149 20.33 11.49 -19.82
C HIS A 149 20.85 10.37 -18.90
N GLY A 150 20.06 10.03 -17.88
CA GLY A 150 20.40 9.03 -16.86
C GLY A 150 21.48 9.51 -15.88
N ARG A 151 22.68 9.85 -16.38
CA ARG A 151 23.81 10.34 -15.59
C ARG A 151 24.30 11.71 -16.08
N GLY A 152 24.42 12.65 -15.16
CA GLY A 152 24.95 13.98 -15.36
C GLY A 152 24.63 14.89 -14.17
N GLU A 153 25.36 16.00 -14.07
CA GLU A 153 25.16 16.99 -13.02
C GLU A 153 23.70 17.50 -12.97
N ALA A 154 23.28 18.06 -11.83
CA ALA A 154 22.00 18.74 -11.72
C ALA A 154 21.84 19.82 -12.81
N ASN A 155 20.67 19.83 -13.45
CA ASN A 155 20.31 20.81 -14.48
C ASN A 155 19.35 21.84 -13.89
N PRO A 156 19.70 23.15 -13.85
CA PRO A 156 18.82 24.19 -13.31
C PRO A 156 17.52 24.38 -14.10
N ASN A 157 17.42 23.82 -15.30
CA ASN A 157 16.23 23.86 -16.17
C ASN A 157 15.57 22.48 -16.31
N GLN A 158 15.92 21.49 -15.49
CA GLN A 158 15.44 20.11 -15.67
C GLN A 158 13.92 20.04 -15.66
N LEU A 159 13.26 20.62 -14.65
CA LEU A 159 11.79 20.59 -14.55
C LEU A 159 11.12 21.26 -15.74
N GLN A 160 11.67 22.40 -16.20
CA GLN A 160 11.15 23.11 -17.37
C GLN A 160 11.25 22.25 -18.64
N LYS A 161 12.34 21.48 -18.81
CA LYS A 161 12.48 20.55 -19.93
C LYS A 161 11.45 19.43 -19.91
N TYR A 162 11.14 18.89 -18.73
CA TYR A 162 10.04 17.94 -18.60
C TYR A 162 8.70 18.57 -18.96
N ILE A 163 8.39 19.78 -18.50
CA ILE A 163 7.14 20.49 -18.83
C ILE A 163 7.03 20.70 -20.35
N GLU A 164 8.11 21.16 -20.99
CA GLU A 164 8.20 21.31 -22.45
C GLU A 164 7.95 19.99 -23.20
N ASN A 165 8.38 18.86 -22.61
CA ASN A 165 8.21 17.52 -23.17
C ASN A 165 6.92 16.80 -22.70
N GLY A 166 5.94 17.54 -22.17
CA GLY A 166 4.65 16.95 -21.78
C GLY A 166 4.68 16.19 -20.44
N GLY A 167 5.71 16.38 -19.63
CA GLY A 167 5.78 15.90 -18.25
C GLY A 167 6.55 14.60 -18.03
N PHE A 168 7.15 14.02 -19.06
CA PHE A 168 7.87 12.75 -18.95
C PHE A 168 9.12 12.70 -19.83
N TRP A 169 10.01 11.77 -19.53
CA TRP A 169 11.17 11.42 -20.34
C TRP A 169 11.15 9.93 -20.64
N VAL A 170 11.62 9.56 -21.83
CA VAL A 170 11.78 8.16 -22.25
C VAL A 170 13.17 7.98 -22.87
N GLY A 171 13.95 7.05 -22.33
CA GLY A 171 15.16 6.52 -22.94
C GLY A 171 14.89 5.13 -23.48
N HIS A 172 14.77 5.01 -24.80
CA HIS A 172 14.59 3.70 -25.45
C HIS A 172 15.86 2.84 -25.33
N ILE A 173 15.65 1.57 -25.06
CA ILE A 173 16.70 0.55 -25.11
C ILE A 173 17.06 0.35 -26.60
N PRO A 174 18.36 0.38 -26.96
CA PRO A 174 18.80 0.11 -28.34
C PRO A 174 18.26 -1.22 -28.86
N GLU A 175 17.96 -1.33 -30.14
CA GLU A 175 17.32 -2.51 -30.75
C GLU A 175 18.11 -3.79 -30.43
N GLU A 176 19.43 -3.74 -30.58
CA GLU A 176 20.33 -4.84 -30.27
C GLU A 176 20.36 -5.23 -28.79
N ALA A 177 19.87 -4.37 -27.89
CA ALA A 177 19.84 -4.53 -26.44
C ALA A 177 18.47 -4.99 -25.89
N GLN A 178 17.44 -5.15 -26.74
CA GLN A 178 16.08 -5.42 -26.27
C GLN A 178 15.86 -6.88 -25.81
N PHE A 179 16.62 -7.83 -26.35
CA PHE A 179 16.48 -9.26 -26.06
C PHE A 179 17.62 -9.81 -25.20
N TYR A 180 17.33 -10.89 -24.45
CA TYR A 180 18.29 -11.57 -23.56
C TYR A 180 19.06 -10.60 -22.64
N LYS A 181 18.40 -9.52 -22.17
CA LYS A 181 18.97 -8.44 -21.35
C LYS A 181 19.97 -8.89 -20.26
N PRO A 182 19.71 -9.97 -19.49
CA PRO A 182 20.66 -10.47 -18.49
C PRO A 182 22.06 -10.83 -19.05
N TRP A 183 22.16 -11.22 -20.32
CA TRP A 183 23.40 -11.65 -20.98
C TRP A 183 23.73 -10.82 -22.22
N ASN A 184 23.02 -9.72 -22.43
CA ASN A 184 23.21 -8.86 -23.58
C ASN A 184 24.20 -7.75 -23.22
N LYS A 185 25.37 -7.75 -23.86
CA LYS A 185 26.40 -6.74 -23.60
C LYS A 185 25.90 -5.32 -23.87
N ALA A 186 25.17 -5.10 -24.97
CA ALA A 186 24.64 -3.78 -25.32
C ALA A 186 23.64 -3.29 -24.27
N TYR A 187 22.83 -4.18 -23.69
CA TYR A 187 21.96 -3.82 -22.57
C TYR A 187 22.75 -3.46 -21.31
N GLN A 188 23.78 -4.24 -20.97
CA GLN A 188 24.62 -3.95 -19.80
C GLN A 188 25.33 -2.61 -19.94
N ASP A 189 25.87 -2.31 -21.12
CA ASP A 189 26.53 -1.03 -21.42
C ASP A 189 25.53 0.13 -21.31
N TRP A 190 24.35 0.00 -21.93
CA TRP A 190 23.27 0.99 -21.85
C TRP A 190 22.79 1.22 -20.41
N ALA A 191 22.58 0.16 -19.64
CA ALA A 191 22.13 0.25 -18.25
C ALA A 191 23.17 0.96 -17.35
N VAL A 192 24.46 0.80 -17.62
CA VAL A 192 25.53 1.53 -16.95
C VAL A 192 25.54 3.00 -17.36
N GLU A 193 25.42 3.27 -18.65
CA GLU A 193 25.38 4.63 -19.21
C GLU A 193 24.26 5.46 -18.58
N ILE A 194 23.04 4.93 -18.54
CA ILE A 194 21.89 5.64 -17.97
C ILE A 194 21.80 5.57 -16.44
N GLY A 195 22.75 4.90 -15.77
CA GLY A 195 22.86 4.89 -14.32
C GLY A 195 21.95 3.91 -13.58
N ILE A 196 21.37 2.91 -14.26
CA ILE A 196 20.72 1.76 -13.61
C ILE A 196 21.77 0.88 -12.93
N TYR A 197 22.92 0.67 -13.58
CA TYR A 197 24.07 -0.04 -13.04
C TYR A 197 25.28 0.88 -12.85
N ASP A 198 26.21 0.46 -11.99
CA ASP A 198 27.48 1.14 -11.79
C ASP A 198 28.55 0.62 -12.75
N ALA A 199 28.51 -0.68 -13.01
CA ALA A 199 29.32 -1.42 -13.96
C ALA A 199 28.49 -2.61 -14.48
N PRO A 200 28.86 -3.21 -15.63
CA PRO A 200 28.18 -4.40 -16.12
C PRO A 200 28.09 -5.48 -15.04
N GLN A 201 26.90 -6.03 -14.82
CA GLN A 201 26.66 -7.02 -13.78
C GLN A 201 26.51 -8.41 -14.41
N PHE A 202 27.17 -9.41 -13.81
CA PHE A 202 26.88 -10.80 -14.15
C PHE A 202 25.49 -11.17 -13.61
N TYR A 203 24.62 -11.67 -14.48
CA TYR A 203 23.32 -12.17 -14.08
C TYR A 203 23.33 -13.71 -14.05
N ALA A 204 23.28 -14.26 -12.83
CA ALA A 204 23.18 -15.70 -12.60
C ALA A 204 21.71 -16.09 -12.37
N PHE A 205 21.22 -17.09 -13.11
CA PHE A 205 19.98 -17.77 -12.73
C PHE A 205 20.29 -18.76 -11.61
N ASN A 206 20.03 -18.34 -10.37
CA ASN A 206 20.27 -19.15 -9.19
C ASN A 206 19.07 -20.08 -8.95
N LEU A 207 19.18 -21.34 -9.38
CA LEU A 207 18.24 -22.39 -8.95
C LEU A 207 18.45 -22.76 -7.47
N TYR A 208 19.70 -22.68 -7.01
CA TYR A 208 20.10 -22.87 -5.63
C TYR A 208 20.44 -21.52 -5.00
N VAL A 209 19.68 -21.10 -3.99
CA VAL A 209 19.81 -19.78 -3.37
C VAL A 209 20.74 -19.85 -2.15
N GLU A 210 22.03 -19.63 -2.40
CA GLU A 210 23.09 -19.63 -1.36
C GLU A 210 22.76 -18.80 -0.11
N PRO A 211 22.19 -17.58 -0.21
CA PRO A 211 21.75 -16.84 0.98
C PRO A 211 20.76 -17.61 1.86
N LEU A 212 19.78 -18.30 1.27
CA LEU A 212 18.81 -19.09 2.02
C LEU A 212 19.48 -20.31 2.67
N ARG A 213 20.38 -21.01 1.96
CA ARG A 213 21.13 -22.12 2.58
C ARG A 213 21.95 -21.65 3.78
N LYS A 214 22.60 -20.49 3.71
CA LYS A 214 23.37 -19.95 4.84
C LYS A 214 22.50 -19.71 6.07
N LEU A 215 21.29 -19.17 5.87
CA LEU A 215 20.31 -18.97 6.93
C LEU A 215 19.82 -20.32 7.50
N GLN A 216 19.60 -21.31 6.62
CA GLN A 216 19.23 -22.68 7.01
C GLN A 216 20.34 -23.36 7.84
N LEU A 217 21.60 -23.28 7.39
CA LEU A 217 22.78 -23.80 8.11
C LEU A 217 22.96 -23.13 9.48
N ALA A 218 22.75 -21.82 9.56
CA ALA A 218 22.73 -21.12 10.84
C ALA A 218 21.64 -21.69 11.75
N ALA A 219 20.43 -21.93 11.25
CA ALA A 219 19.39 -22.58 12.05
C ALA A 219 19.69 -24.05 12.42
N GLU A 220 20.53 -24.75 11.65
CA GLU A 220 21.01 -26.11 11.93
C GLU A 220 22.17 -26.17 12.96
N GLY A 221 22.70 -25.03 13.40
CA GLY A 221 23.79 -25.00 14.40
C GLY A 221 25.16 -24.63 13.85
N HIS A 222 25.27 -24.23 12.58
CA HIS A 222 26.56 -23.92 11.94
C HIS A 222 26.87 -22.42 11.92
N GLY A 223 28.09 -22.04 12.34
CA GLY A 223 28.58 -20.66 12.33
C GLY A 223 28.23 -19.86 13.59
N ASP A 224 28.88 -18.70 13.75
CA ASP A 224 28.80 -17.91 15.00
C ASP A 224 27.47 -17.16 15.17
N GLN A 225 26.74 -16.92 14.07
CA GLN A 225 25.47 -16.22 14.06
C GLN A 225 24.34 -17.25 13.92
N GLN A 226 23.49 -17.33 14.94
CA GLN A 226 22.41 -18.32 15.05
C GLN A 226 21.09 -17.58 15.23
N PRO A 227 19.98 -18.02 14.61
CA PRO A 227 18.68 -17.41 14.87
C PRO A 227 18.23 -17.73 16.31
N PRO A 228 17.29 -16.95 16.87
CA PRO A 228 16.65 -17.29 18.14
C PRO A 228 16.12 -18.72 18.12
N GLU A 229 16.27 -19.45 19.23
CA GLU A 229 15.97 -20.89 19.31
C GLU A 229 14.57 -21.22 18.80
N HIS A 230 13.61 -20.38 19.15
CA HIS A 230 12.22 -20.53 18.76
C HIS A 230 11.93 -20.38 17.27
N LEU A 231 12.84 -19.79 16.50
CA LEU A 231 12.67 -19.58 15.06
C LEU A 231 13.43 -20.61 14.23
N ARG A 232 14.29 -21.44 14.84
CA ARG A 232 15.13 -22.41 14.11
C ARG A 232 14.33 -23.29 13.17
N GLU A 233 13.29 -23.94 13.69
CA GLU A 233 12.48 -24.87 12.90
C GLU A 233 11.79 -24.16 11.72
N ARG A 234 11.27 -22.95 11.95
CA ARG A 234 10.66 -22.15 10.88
C ARG A 234 11.67 -21.83 9.78
N VAL A 235 12.87 -21.38 10.15
CA VAL A 235 13.95 -21.09 9.20
C VAL A 235 14.35 -22.34 8.42
N ILE A 236 14.55 -23.47 9.10
CA ILE A 236 14.90 -24.76 8.47
C ILE A 236 13.85 -25.15 7.42
N ARG A 237 12.56 -25.03 7.78
CA ARG A 237 11.45 -25.45 6.92
C ARG A 237 11.23 -24.53 5.72
N THR A 238 11.47 -23.22 5.84
CA THR A 238 11.01 -22.24 4.84
C THR A 238 12.13 -21.60 4.03
N MET A 239 13.37 -21.59 4.53
CA MET A 239 14.53 -21.02 3.83
C MET A 239 15.33 -22.11 3.11
N ASP A 240 14.63 -23.02 2.43
CA ASP A 240 15.28 -24.00 1.57
C ASP A 240 15.93 -23.30 0.37
N PRO A 241 17.16 -23.64 0.00
CA PRO A 241 17.82 -23.04 -1.15
C PRO A 241 17.18 -23.45 -2.49
N LEU A 242 16.37 -24.50 -2.53
CA LEU A 242 15.60 -24.90 -3.71
C LEU A 242 14.13 -24.52 -3.56
N PRO A 243 13.40 -24.37 -4.69
CA PRO A 243 11.95 -24.23 -4.64
C PRO A 243 11.32 -25.46 -3.98
N ILE A 244 10.60 -25.23 -2.89
CA ILE A 244 9.86 -26.25 -2.16
C ILE A 244 8.39 -25.83 -2.02
N TRP A 245 7.55 -26.80 -1.71
CA TRP A 245 6.18 -26.54 -1.29
C TRP A 245 6.09 -26.63 0.24
N TYR A 246 5.43 -25.64 0.85
CA TYR A 246 4.94 -25.73 2.22
C TYR A 246 3.50 -25.23 2.28
N GLU A 247 2.73 -25.81 3.20
CA GLU A 247 1.32 -25.49 3.38
C GLU A 247 1.11 -24.05 3.88
N PRO A 248 0.08 -23.32 3.38
CA PRO A 248 -0.33 -22.03 3.92
C PRO A 248 -0.61 -22.10 5.42
N PHE A 249 -0.46 -20.97 6.11
CA PHE A 249 -0.62 -20.98 7.56
C PHE A 249 -2.05 -21.23 8.02
N GLU A 250 -3.05 -20.75 7.29
CA GLU A 250 -4.45 -21.03 7.62
C GLU A 250 -4.89 -22.44 7.19
N ASP A 251 -4.17 -23.10 6.28
CA ASP A 251 -4.44 -24.52 6.00
C ASP A 251 -3.90 -25.45 7.11
N SER A 252 -2.96 -24.97 7.93
CA SER A 252 -2.27 -25.77 8.95
C SER A 252 -2.56 -25.36 10.41
N ASN A 253 -2.94 -24.11 10.65
CA ASN A 253 -3.11 -23.56 12.01
C ASN A 253 -4.57 -23.25 12.39
N VAL A 254 -5.56 -23.52 11.51
CA VAL A 254 -6.99 -23.38 11.83
C VAL A 254 -7.74 -24.68 11.57
N ASP A 255 -8.97 -24.79 12.09
CA ASP A 255 -9.87 -25.91 11.79
C ASP A 255 -10.41 -25.77 10.36
N ILE A 256 -9.87 -26.59 9.44
CA ILE A 256 -10.21 -26.56 8.01
C ILE A 256 -11.59 -27.12 7.70
N GLU A 257 -12.20 -27.87 8.62
CA GLU A 257 -13.56 -28.40 8.49
C GLU A 257 -14.60 -27.35 8.91
N GLU A 258 -14.31 -26.60 9.98
CA GLU A 258 -15.11 -25.46 10.41
C GLU A 258 -14.99 -24.28 9.42
N PHE A 259 -13.76 -23.87 9.10
CA PHE A 259 -13.44 -22.78 8.18
C PHE A 259 -13.11 -23.34 6.78
N ASN A 260 -14.13 -23.89 6.13
CA ASN A 260 -13.99 -24.68 4.90
C ASN A 260 -14.12 -23.90 3.58
N VAL A 261 -14.13 -22.56 3.64
CA VAL A 261 -14.22 -21.68 2.45
C VAL A 261 -13.05 -20.71 2.45
N HIS A 262 -12.44 -20.48 1.29
CA HIS A 262 -11.43 -19.44 1.12
C HIS A 262 -12.06 -18.10 0.78
N ALA A 263 -11.58 -17.01 1.37
CA ALA A 263 -12.07 -15.65 1.12
C ALA A 263 -10.98 -14.75 0.56
N LEU A 264 -11.27 -14.08 -0.56
CA LEU A 264 -10.33 -13.21 -1.25
C LEU A 264 -10.82 -11.76 -1.31
N THR A 265 -9.89 -10.82 -1.31
CA THR A 265 -10.17 -9.41 -1.59
C THR A 265 -9.46 -8.99 -2.87
N GLN A 266 -10.16 -8.24 -3.73
CA GLN A 266 -9.62 -7.74 -4.99
C GLN A 266 -9.66 -6.22 -5.04
N ARG A 267 -8.72 -5.59 -5.74
CA ARG A 267 -8.73 -4.13 -5.91
C ARG A 267 -9.65 -3.75 -7.07
N PRO A 268 -10.63 -2.85 -6.88
CA PRO A 268 -11.47 -2.37 -7.98
C PRO A 268 -10.62 -1.59 -8.99
N MET A 269 -10.63 -2.02 -10.26
CA MET A 269 -9.79 -1.43 -11.32
C MET A 269 -10.10 0.03 -11.62
N HIS A 270 -11.33 0.48 -11.35
CA HIS A 270 -11.80 1.83 -11.61
C HIS A 270 -11.55 2.80 -10.43
N MET A 271 -10.96 2.34 -9.32
CA MET A 271 -10.66 3.18 -8.15
C MET A 271 -9.22 3.01 -7.71
N TYR A 272 -8.60 4.11 -7.27
CA TYR A 272 -7.29 4.04 -6.64
C TYR A 272 -7.44 3.70 -5.16
N HIS A 273 -7.43 2.40 -4.86
CA HIS A 273 -7.56 1.86 -3.49
C HIS A 273 -8.70 2.55 -2.70
N SER A 274 -8.41 3.02 -1.49
CA SER A 274 -9.37 3.70 -0.61
C SER A 274 -9.70 5.15 -1.01
N TRP A 275 -9.01 5.72 -2.00
CA TRP A 275 -9.08 7.14 -2.33
C TRP A 275 -10.12 7.48 -3.40
N GLY A 276 -10.84 6.49 -3.94
CA GLY A 276 -11.89 6.72 -4.93
C GLY A 276 -13.14 7.43 -4.38
N THR A 277 -13.36 7.44 -3.07
CA THR A 277 -14.56 7.97 -2.42
C THR A 277 -14.71 9.50 -2.50
N GLN A 278 -13.67 10.21 -2.89
CA GLN A 278 -13.79 11.65 -3.17
C GLN A 278 -14.30 11.93 -4.59
N ASN A 279 -14.33 10.90 -5.45
CA ASN A 279 -14.78 11.04 -6.83
C ASN A 279 -16.28 10.76 -6.95
N ALA A 280 -17.08 11.83 -7.08
CA ALA A 280 -18.53 11.74 -7.19
C ALA A 280 -19.03 10.96 -8.43
N TRP A 281 -18.21 10.82 -9.49
CA TRP A 281 -18.57 10.01 -10.65
C TRP A 281 -18.35 8.52 -10.38
N LEU A 282 -17.20 8.15 -9.81
CA LEU A 282 -16.91 6.74 -9.50
C LEU A 282 -17.88 6.17 -8.46
N ARG A 283 -18.31 7.00 -7.49
CA ARG A 283 -19.30 6.59 -6.48
C ARG A 283 -20.67 6.22 -7.06
N GLN A 284 -21.03 6.76 -8.22
CA GLN A 284 -22.26 6.36 -8.92
C GLN A 284 -22.15 4.97 -9.55
N ILE A 285 -20.92 4.49 -9.80
CA ILE A 285 -20.64 3.16 -10.34
C ILE A 285 -20.54 2.16 -9.19
N THR A 286 -19.72 2.46 -8.17
CA THR A 286 -19.45 1.56 -7.05
C THR A 286 -19.44 2.32 -5.73
N GLY A 287 -20.61 2.44 -5.11
CA GLY A 287 -20.78 2.99 -3.76
C GLY A 287 -20.93 1.92 -2.67
N LYS A 288 -21.02 0.65 -3.04
CA LYS A 288 -21.11 -0.49 -2.12
C LYS A 288 -20.49 -1.75 -2.73
N ASN A 289 -20.13 -2.71 -1.89
CA ASN A 289 -19.64 -4.02 -2.27
C ASN A 289 -20.54 -5.11 -1.67
N ALA A 290 -20.48 -6.31 -2.27
CA ALA A 290 -21.11 -7.53 -1.76
C ALA A 290 -20.05 -8.61 -1.61
N MET A 291 -20.30 -9.58 -0.75
CA MET A 291 -19.56 -10.84 -0.79
C MET A 291 -20.14 -11.70 -1.92
N TYR A 292 -19.33 -11.97 -2.94
CA TYR A 292 -19.72 -12.82 -4.06
C TYR A 292 -19.60 -14.28 -3.67
N LEU A 293 -20.71 -15.02 -3.76
CA LEU A 293 -20.80 -16.43 -3.39
C LEU A 293 -20.93 -17.33 -4.63
N PRO A 294 -20.25 -18.48 -4.66
CA PRO A 294 -20.45 -19.48 -5.71
C PRO A 294 -21.82 -20.15 -5.58
N THR A 295 -22.32 -20.72 -6.67
CA THR A 295 -23.62 -21.42 -6.73
C THR A 295 -23.77 -22.47 -5.62
N ALA A 296 -22.72 -23.26 -5.36
CA ALA A 296 -22.76 -24.30 -4.34
C ALA A 296 -23.07 -23.76 -2.94
N ILE A 297 -22.43 -22.65 -2.53
CA ILE A 297 -22.67 -22.01 -1.23
C ILE A 297 -24.03 -21.30 -1.23
N TRP A 298 -24.36 -20.62 -2.33
CA TRP A 298 -25.62 -19.91 -2.50
C TRP A 298 -26.82 -20.82 -2.28
N GLU A 299 -26.86 -21.96 -2.96
CA GLU A 299 -27.94 -22.95 -2.90
C GLU A 299 -27.94 -23.71 -1.56
N LYS A 300 -26.77 -24.16 -1.07
CA LYS A 300 -26.64 -24.91 0.19
C LYS A 300 -27.24 -24.15 1.38
N HIS A 301 -27.05 -22.84 1.42
CA HIS A 301 -27.53 -21.97 2.50
C HIS A 301 -28.85 -21.25 2.17
N GLY A 302 -29.43 -21.52 0.99
CA GLY A 302 -30.70 -20.93 0.57
C GLY A 302 -30.68 -19.41 0.53
N PHE A 303 -29.62 -18.82 -0.02
CA PHE A 303 -29.52 -17.37 -0.21
C PHE A 303 -30.46 -16.88 -1.31
N GLU A 304 -30.97 -15.67 -1.14
CA GLU A 304 -31.77 -14.92 -2.10
C GLU A 304 -31.20 -13.51 -2.27
N GLU A 305 -31.61 -12.83 -3.34
CA GLU A 305 -31.14 -11.48 -3.62
C GLU A 305 -31.48 -10.52 -2.46
N GLY A 306 -30.49 -9.74 -2.02
CA GLY A 306 -30.63 -8.81 -0.90
C GLY A 306 -30.44 -9.44 0.48
N ASP A 307 -30.10 -10.72 0.57
CA ASP A 307 -29.68 -11.36 1.82
C ASP A 307 -28.31 -10.88 2.31
N TYR A 308 -28.02 -11.21 3.56
CA TYR A 308 -26.73 -10.99 4.21
C TYR A 308 -26.17 -12.33 4.69
N ALA A 309 -24.85 -12.46 4.68
CA ALA A 309 -24.15 -13.58 5.29
C ALA A 309 -23.36 -13.12 6.51
N ARG A 310 -23.36 -13.95 7.55
CA ARG A 310 -22.34 -13.93 8.60
C ARG A 310 -21.15 -14.72 8.08
N ILE A 311 -19.99 -14.08 8.04
CA ILE A 311 -18.73 -14.68 7.59
C ILE A 311 -17.76 -14.59 8.74
N THR A 312 -17.19 -15.73 9.15
CA THR A 312 -16.38 -15.83 10.36
C THR A 312 -15.07 -16.53 10.02
N SER A 313 -13.94 -15.96 10.41
CA SER A 313 -12.62 -16.62 10.41
C SER A 313 -12.24 -17.02 11.84
N ALA A 314 -11.07 -17.64 12.01
CA ALA A 314 -10.50 -17.87 13.35
C ALA A 314 -10.20 -16.56 14.13
N HIS A 315 -10.26 -15.40 13.45
CA HIS A 315 -9.87 -14.12 14.00
C HIS A 315 -11.04 -13.17 14.29
N GLY A 316 -12.15 -13.30 13.56
CA GLY A 316 -13.26 -12.35 13.67
C GLY A 316 -14.47 -12.73 12.85
N SER A 317 -15.50 -11.88 12.89
CA SER A 317 -16.76 -12.09 12.17
C SER A 317 -17.28 -10.78 11.58
N ILE A 318 -17.82 -10.86 10.37
CA ILE A 318 -18.52 -9.77 9.67
C ILE A 318 -19.93 -10.24 9.28
N VAL A 319 -20.85 -9.30 9.12
CA VAL A 319 -22.17 -9.59 8.54
C VAL A 319 -22.42 -8.63 7.39
N VAL A 320 -22.52 -9.15 6.17
CA VAL A 320 -22.36 -8.33 4.94
C VAL A 320 -23.35 -8.75 3.86
N PRO A 321 -23.73 -7.84 2.94
CA PRO A 321 -24.58 -8.18 1.80
C PRO A 321 -23.89 -9.22 0.91
N VAL A 322 -24.68 -10.12 0.34
CA VAL A 322 -24.18 -11.17 -0.58
C VAL A 322 -24.75 -11.01 -1.98
N ALA A 323 -24.01 -11.51 -2.96
CA ALA A 323 -24.47 -11.60 -4.34
C ALA A 323 -24.05 -12.95 -4.95
N HIS A 324 -24.89 -13.53 -5.79
CA HIS A 324 -24.57 -14.78 -6.48
C HIS A 324 -23.58 -14.54 -7.62
N HIS A 325 -22.53 -15.36 -7.69
CA HIS A 325 -21.54 -15.32 -8.77
C HIS A 325 -21.24 -16.74 -9.29
N PRO A 326 -21.93 -17.20 -10.34
CA PRO A 326 -21.87 -18.61 -10.78
C PRO A 326 -20.51 -19.04 -11.37
N ALA A 327 -19.66 -18.09 -11.81
CA ALA A 327 -18.34 -18.42 -12.36
C ALA A 327 -17.27 -18.73 -11.30
N LEU A 328 -17.60 -18.66 -10.00
CA LEU A 328 -16.65 -19.00 -8.93
C LEU A 328 -16.54 -20.50 -8.75
N ASN A 329 -15.34 -20.97 -8.36
CA ASN A 329 -15.20 -22.33 -7.88
C ASN A 329 -16.03 -22.54 -6.60
N PRO A 330 -16.42 -23.78 -6.25
CA PRO A 330 -17.36 -24.03 -5.15
C PRO A 330 -16.88 -23.63 -3.74
N HIS A 331 -15.59 -23.34 -3.57
CA HIS A 331 -14.93 -23.19 -2.27
C HIS A 331 -14.30 -21.80 -2.07
N THR A 332 -14.57 -20.84 -2.94
CA THR A 332 -14.00 -19.48 -2.83
C THR A 332 -15.07 -18.42 -2.94
N ILE A 333 -15.02 -17.47 -2.01
CA ILE A 333 -15.81 -16.24 -2.01
C ILE A 333 -14.88 -15.04 -2.18
N TRP A 334 -15.38 -13.92 -2.68
CA TRP A 334 -14.56 -12.72 -2.79
C TRP A 334 -15.35 -11.41 -2.71
N THR A 335 -14.65 -10.31 -2.44
CA THR A 335 -15.22 -8.96 -2.45
C THR A 335 -14.24 -7.92 -2.99
N TRP A 336 -14.74 -6.74 -3.34
CA TRP A 336 -13.91 -5.57 -3.63
C TRP A 336 -13.36 -4.95 -2.34
N ASN A 337 -12.06 -4.66 -2.35
CA ASN A 337 -11.37 -3.98 -1.27
C ASN A 337 -11.73 -2.50 -1.22
N ALA A 338 -11.59 -1.92 -0.02
CA ALA A 338 -11.51 -0.48 0.24
C ALA A 338 -12.77 0.36 -0.04
N ILE A 339 -13.91 -0.29 -0.33
CA ILE A 339 -15.21 0.36 -0.56
C ILE A 339 -15.82 0.85 0.75
N GLY A 340 -15.95 -0.03 1.75
CA GLY A 340 -16.55 0.29 3.05
C GLY A 340 -15.83 1.43 3.76
N LYS A 341 -16.57 2.44 4.23
CA LYS A 341 -16.07 3.62 4.95
C LYS A 341 -16.67 3.72 6.32
N ARG A 342 -15.95 4.36 7.24
CA ARG A 342 -16.55 4.69 8.53
C ARG A 342 -17.44 5.92 8.44
N LYS A 343 -18.58 5.89 9.13
CA LYS A 343 -19.45 7.08 9.30
C LYS A 343 -18.64 8.25 9.85
N GLY A 344 -18.77 9.42 9.23
CA GLY A 344 -18.02 10.62 9.59
C GLY A 344 -16.65 10.77 8.92
N ALA A 345 -16.21 9.80 8.12
CA ALA A 345 -15.00 9.90 7.30
C ALA A 345 -15.30 10.36 5.86
N TRP A 346 -14.26 10.82 5.16
CA TRP A 346 -14.28 11.20 3.74
C TRP A 346 -15.30 12.30 3.38
N ALA A 347 -15.81 13.05 4.37
CA ALA A 347 -16.90 14.01 4.20
C ALA A 347 -18.18 13.39 3.57
N LEU A 348 -18.39 12.08 3.77
CA LEU A 348 -19.60 11.40 3.36
C LEU A 348 -20.77 11.67 4.34
N ASP A 349 -21.99 11.51 3.84
CA ASP A 349 -23.16 11.42 4.71
C ASP A 349 -23.12 10.11 5.51
N GLU A 350 -23.60 10.12 6.76
CA GLU A 350 -23.61 8.94 7.63
C GLU A 350 -24.55 7.83 7.11
N GLY A 351 -25.53 8.19 6.27
CA GLY A 351 -26.39 7.25 5.56
C GLY A 351 -25.90 6.87 4.17
N ALA A 352 -24.67 7.24 3.77
CA ALA A 352 -24.13 6.87 2.48
C ALA A 352 -23.95 5.34 2.38
N PRO A 353 -24.21 4.72 1.20
CA PRO A 353 -24.06 3.27 1.03
C PRO A 353 -22.67 2.76 1.39
N GLU A 354 -21.62 3.55 1.17
CA GLU A 354 -20.27 3.19 1.58
C GLU A 354 -20.12 2.96 3.08
N ALA A 355 -20.95 3.62 3.90
CA ALA A 355 -20.88 3.59 5.36
C ALA A 355 -21.92 2.68 6.03
N THR A 356 -22.97 2.27 5.30
CA THR A 356 -24.07 1.45 5.83
C THR A 356 -24.13 0.06 5.17
N GLU A 357 -23.82 -0.06 3.88
CA GLU A 357 -23.81 -1.34 3.17
C GLU A 357 -22.38 -1.79 2.86
N GLY A 358 -21.46 -0.85 2.62
CA GLY A 358 -20.06 -1.13 2.35
C GLY A 358 -19.34 -1.76 3.55
N PHE A 359 -18.40 -2.66 3.28
CA PHE A 359 -17.66 -3.38 4.32
C PHE A 359 -16.21 -3.68 3.92
N LEU A 360 -15.41 -4.11 4.88
CA LEU A 360 -14.02 -4.54 4.70
C LEU A 360 -13.84 -6.01 5.05
N LEU A 361 -13.15 -6.76 4.18
CA LEU A 361 -12.70 -8.11 4.50
C LEU A 361 -11.63 -8.11 5.60
N ASN A 362 -10.92 -6.99 5.75
CA ASN A 362 -9.81 -6.79 6.69
C ASN A 362 -10.16 -7.17 8.14
N HIS A 363 -11.42 -7.07 8.55
CA HIS A 363 -11.89 -7.47 9.89
C HIS A 363 -11.78 -8.99 10.15
N LEU A 364 -11.63 -9.81 9.10
CA LEU A 364 -11.44 -11.26 9.21
C LEU A 364 -9.96 -11.68 9.20
N ILE A 365 -9.04 -10.77 8.86
CA ILE A 365 -7.62 -11.05 8.69
C ILE A 365 -6.89 -10.48 9.90
N HIS A 366 -5.93 -11.22 10.47
CA HIS A 366 -5.12 -10.77 11.58
C HIS A 366 -3.63 -10.80 11.22
N GLU A 367 -2.88 -9.82 11.69
CA GLU A 367 -1.42 -9.74 11.60
C GLU A 367 -0.69 -10.80 12.45
N LEU A 368 -1.42 -11.52 13.29
CA LEU A 368 -0.93 -12.63 14.11
C LEU A 368 -1.71 -13.91 13.80
N GLN A 369 -0.99 -15.03 13.78
CA GLN A 369 -1.54 -16.36 13.71
C GLN A 369 -2.32 -16.70 15.00
N PRO A 370 -3.30 -17.63 14.93
CA PRO A 370 -3.99 -18.11 16.12
C PRO A 370 -3.00 -18.61 17.20
N PRO A 371 -3.30 -18.43 18.49
CA PRO A 371 -2.44 -18.90 19.57
C PRO A 371 -2.19 -20.42 19.48
N LYS A 372 -0.92 -20.83 19.58
CA LYS A 372 -0.51 -22.25 19.52
C LYS A 372 -0.32 -22.92 20.89
N GLY A 373 -0.60 -22.21 21.97
CA GLY A 373 -0.38 -22.69 23.35
C GLY A 373 1.09 -22.69 23.81
N ASP A 374 2.02 -22.25 22.97
CA ASP A 374 3.47 -22.16 23.25
C ASP A 374 3.88 -20.88 23.99
N GLY A 375 2.90 -20.06 24.41
CA GLY A 375 3.12 -18.77 25.04
C GLY A 375 3.61 -17.66 24.10
N ARG A 376 3.67 -17.91 22.78
CA ARG A 376 4.12 -16.92 21.79
C ARG A 376 2.98 -16.40 20.92
N ARG A 377 3.27 -15.28 20.26
CA ARG A 377 2.43 -14.69 19.21
C ARG A 377 3.22 -14.72 17.92
N TRP A 378 2.76 -15.53 16.97
CA TRP A 378 3.41 -15.72 15.69
C TRP A 378 2.85 -14.73 14.68
N THR A 379 3.73 -14.07 13.93
CA THR A 379 3.31 -13.15 12.87
C THR A 379 2.66 -13.89 11.70
N ASN A 380 1.56 -13.34 11.18
CA ASN A 380 0.93 -13.75 9.92
C ASN A 380 1.61 -13.07 8.73
N SER A 381 2.87 -13.41 8.52
CA SER A 381 3.69 -12.90 7.43
C SER A 381 4.53 -14.00 6.81
N ASP A 382 4.82 -13.84 5.52
CA ASP A 382 5.70 -14.72 4.78
C ASP A 382 7.04 -14.89 5.54
N PRO A 383 7.44 -16.13 5.86
CA PRO A 383 8.61 -16.40 6.71
C PRO A 383 9.94 -15.96 6.11
N VAL A 384 10.00 -15.72 4.80
CA VAL A 384 11.23 -15.36 4.09
C VAL A 384 11.35 -13.84 3.95
N THR A 385 10.28 -13.18 3.53
CA THR A 385 10.27 -11.75 3.19
C THR A 385 9.71 -10.86 4.29
N GLY A 386 8.95 -11.43 5.25
CA GLY A 386 8.17 -10.68 6.23
C GLY A 386 6.93 -9.98 5.65
N GLN A 387 6.58 -10.25 4.38
CA GLN A 387 5.41 -9.66 3.75
C GLN A 387 4.11 -10.16 4.40
N ALA A 388 3.18 -9.26 4.71
CA ALA A 388 1.90 -9.63 5.31
C ALA A 388 1.06 -10.55 4.40
N ALA A 389 0.47 -11.60 4.96
CA ALA A 389 -0.30 -12.61 4.22
C ALA A 389 -1.79 -12.23 4.09
N TRP A 390 -2.24 -11.85 2.90
CA TRP A 390 -3.60 -11.35 2.64
C TRP A 390 -4.54 -12.36 1.96
N PHE A 391 -4.00 -13.48 1.46
CA PHE A 391 -4.71 -14.35 0.50
C PHE A 391 -4.95 -15.77 0.97
N ASP A 392 -4.48 -16.13 2.17
CA ASP A 392 -4.64 -17.47 2.75
C ASP A 392 -5.92 -17.61 3.58
N LEU A 393 -6.76 -16.56 3.63
CA LEU A 393 -7.89 -16.46 4.55
C LEU A 393 -8.91 -17.59 4.37
N ARG A 394 -9.20 -18.30 5.45
CA ARG A 394 -10.27 -19.29 5.60
C ARG A 394 -11.41 -18.76 6.46
N VAL A 395 -12.63 -19.10 6.05
CA VAL A 395 -13.86 -18.65 6.68
C VAL A 395 -14.94 -19.72 6.68
N LYS A 396 -15.89 -19.54 7.59
CA LYS A 396 -17.20 -20.19 7.61
C LYS A 396 -18.25 -19.19 7.12
N VAL A 397 -19.22 -19.66 6.33
CA VAL A 397 -20.32 -18.83 5.80
C VAL A 397 -21.66 -19.33 6.34
N GLU A 398 -22.46 -18.40 6.87
CA GLU A 398 -23.80 -18.67 7.38
C GLU A 398 -24.77 -17.59 6.90
N LYS A 399 -26.02 -17.94 6.64
CA LYS A 399 -27.07 -16.94 6.34
C LYS A 399 -27.37 -16.13 7.59
N ALA A 400 -27.39 -14.80 7.46
CA ALA A 400 -27.66 -13.91 8.58
C ALA A 400 -29.17 -13.77 8.81
N VAL A 401 -29.67 -14.43 9.85
CA VAL A 401 -31.08 -14.36 10.26
C VAL A 401 -31.16 -13.93 11.73
N PRO A 402 -31.84 -12.82 12.07
CA PRO A 402 -32.49 -11.87 11.15
C PRO A 402 -31.50 -11.07 10.30
N LYS A 403 -31.97 -10.54 9.16
CA LYS A 403 -31.19 -9.61 8.32
C LYS A 403 -30.85 -8.35 9.12
N PRO A 404 -29.58 -7.89 9.14
CA PRO A 404 -29.22 -6.67 9.84
C PRO A 404 -29.68 -5.42 9.07
N GLY A 405 -29.77 -4.29 9.77
CA GLY A 405 -30.08 -2.99 9.14
C GLY A 405 -28.90 -2.39 8.38
N GLU A 406 -27.67 -2.83 8.68
CA GLU A 406 -26.43 -2.38 8.05
C GLU A 406 -25.35 -3.47 8.14
N SER A 407 -24.26 -3.32 7.39
CA SER A 407 -23.10 -4.20 7.46
C SER A 407 -22.40 -4.11 8.82
N LEU A 408 -21.90 -5.26 9.31
CA LEU A 408 -21.20 -5.38 10.59
C LEU A 408 -19.75 -5.83 10.40
N PRO A 409 -18.80 -5.38 11.25
CA PRO A 409 -19.00 -4.54 12.43
C PRO A 409 -19.36 -3.08 12.10
N ALA A 410 -20.36 -2.54 12.79
CA ALA A 410 -20.75 -1.14 12.71
C ALA A 410 -20.07 -0.37 13.84
N PHE A 411 -19.37 0.71 13.49
CA PHE A 411 -18.71 1.60 14.45
C PHE A 411 -19.48 2.90 14.60
N PRO A 412 -19.46 3.54 15.78
CA PRO A 412 -20.00 4.88 15.96
C PRO A 412 -19.34 5.87 14.99
N PRO A 413 -20.10 6.89 14.52
CA PRO A 413 -19.55 7.96 13.69
C PRO A 413 -18.35 8.64 14.36
N ILE A 414 -17.31 8.94 13.57
CA ILE A 414 -16.19 9.78 14.00
C ILE A 414 -16.49 11.24 13.71
N LYS A 415 -15.90 12.14 14.51
CA LYS A 415 -16.01 13.57 14.26
C LYS A 415 -15.04 13.98 13.14
N SER A 416 -15.59 14.38 12.00
CA SER A 416 -14.81 15.00 10.92
C SER A 416 -14.28 16.37 11.35
N PRO A 417 -12.97 16.66 11.20
CA PRO A 417 -12.43 18.02 11.37
C PRO A 417 -12.77 18.94 10.19
N VAL A 418 -13.25 18.40 9.06
CA VAL A 418 -13.69 19.19 7.90
C VAL A 418 -15.21 19.26 7.81
N GLY A 419 -15.73 20.33 7.19
CA GLY A 419 -17.16 20.52 6.96
C GLY A 419 -17.78 19.51 5.99
N LYS A 420 -19.10 19.51 5.88
CA LYS A 420 -19.83 18.69 4.90
C LYS A 420 -19.70 19.28 3.51
N GLY A 421 -19.46 18.43 2.50
CA GLY A 421 -19.48 18.84 1.11
C GLY A 421 -20.86 19.37 0.66
N PRO A 422 -20.92 20.15 -0.43
CA PRO A 422 -22.19 20.67 -0.94
C PRO A 422 -23.11 19.53 -1.41
N LYS A 423 -24.42 19.64 -1.15
CA LYS A 423 -25.42 18.65 -1.62
C LYS A 423 -25.49 18.54 -3.15
N LYS A 424 -25.11 19.59 -3.86
CA LYS A 424 -25.08 19.64 -5.33
C LYS A 424 -23.68 20.06 -5.76
N VAL A 425 -22.99 19.17 -6.47
CA VAL A 425 -21.77 19.51 -7.19
C VAL A 425 -22.18 19.85 -8.61
N ALA A 426 -22.10 21.14 -8.96
CA ALA A 426 -22.37 21.62 -10.29
C ALA A 426 -21.24 22.54 -10.72
N ARG A 427 -20.83 22.46 -11.99
CA ARG A 427 -19.96 23.47 -12.58
C ARG A 427 -20.73 24.78 -12.54
N LYS A 428 -20.14 25.85 -11.98
CA LYS A 428 -20.63 27.20 -12.24
C LYS A 428 -20.43 27.42 -13.73
N ILE A 429 -21.53 27.37 -14.49
CA ILE A 429 -21.55 27.67 -15.92
C ILE A 429 -21.53 29.19 -16.06
#